data_AF-A0A7C9MX83-F1
#
_entry.id   AF-A0A7C9MX83-F1
#
_cell.length_a   1.000
_cell.length_b   1.000
_cell.length_c   1.000
_cell.angle_alpha   90.00
_cell.angle_beta   90.00
_cell.angle_gamma   90.00
#
_symmetry.space_group_name_H-M   'P 1'
#
loop_
_entity.id
_entity.type
_entity.pdbx_description
1 polymer ?
#
loop_
_entity_poly.entity_id
_entity_poly.type
_entity_poly.pdbx_seq_one_letter_code
_entity_poly.pdbx_strand_id
1 'polypeptide(L)'
;MWIDTHCHLDAAEFGADDLVERERARALGVGLCVYPAVERANFAAVRELAHRTGDAYALGIQALRPAAARAVALAPADQPAAGWCPSSAASNTEAS
;
A
#
# COMPACT_ATOMS: atom_id res chain seq x y z
N MET A 1 7.89 22.84 -13.85
CA MET A 1 6.94 22.41 -12.81
C MET A 1 7.11 20.92 -12.62
N TRP A 2 7.37 20.46 -11.40
CA TRP A 2 7.46 19.03 -11.08
C TRP A 2 6.10 18.49 -10.63
N ILE A 3 5.85 17.22 -10.95
CA ILE A 3 4.69 16.47 -10.47
C ILE A 3 5.23 15.30 -9.64
N ASP A 4 4.83 15.25 -8.38
CA ASP A 4 4.99 14.05 -7.57
C ASP A 4 3.78 13.15 -7.84
N THR A 5 4.02 12.09 -8.61
CA THR A 5 2.96 11.19 -9.07
C THR A 5 2.45 10.24 -8.00
N HIS A 6 3.10 10.14 -6.83
CA HIS A 6 2.70 9.23 -5.77
C HIS A 6 3.34 9.61 -4.42
N CYS A 7 2.56 10.22 -3.54
CA CYS A 7 2.98 10.45 -2.15
C CYS A 7 1.84 10.29 -1.15
N HIS A 8 2.20 10.00 0.11
CA HIS A 8 1.25 9.73 1.19
C HIS A 8 1.39 10.77 2.31
N LEU A 9 1.02 12.03 2.02
CA LEU A 9 0.95 13.05 3.07
C LEU A 9 -0.23 12.83 4.03
N ASP A 10 -1.16 11.93 3.68
CA ASP A 10 -2.23 11.44 4.55
C ASP A 10 -1.76 10.37 5.56
N ALA A 11 -0.50 9.94 5.48
CA ALA A 11 0.05 8.93 6.37
C ALA A 11 0.13 9.44 7.82
N ALA A 12 -0.10 8.54 8.77
CA ALA A 12 -0.16 8.88 10.20
C ALA A 12 1.17 9.49 10.72
N GLU A 13 2.29 9.16 10.07
CA GLU A 13 3.62 9.69 10.34
C GLU A 13 3.72 11.20 10.15
N PHE A 14 2.89 11.80 9.28
CA PHE A 14 2.85 13.25 9.09
C PHE A 14 1.89 13.93 10.07
N GLY A 15 0.79 13.28 10.44
CA GLY A 15 -0.16 13.82 11.43
C GLY A 15 -0.60 15.25 11.11
N ALA A 16 -0.24 16.21 11.98
CA ALA A 16 -0.58 17.62 11.83
C ALA A 16 0.32 18.40 10.85
N ASP A 17 1.41 17.78 10.38
CA ASP A 17 2.42 18.41 9.52
C ASP A 17 2.17 18.18 8.02
N ASP A 18 1.06 17.53 7.64
CA ASP A 18 0.65 17.25 6.26
C ASP A 18 0.76 18.48 5.33
N LEU A 19 0.20 19.62 5.78
CA LEU A 19 0.21 20.87 5.03
C LEU A 19 1.59 21.55 5.01
N VAL A 20 2.36 21.39 6.08
CA VAL A 20 3.70 21.98 6.19
C VAL A 20 4.61 21.34 5.15
N GLU A 21 4.59 20.01 5.06
CA GLU A 21 5.37 19.27 4.07
C GLU A 21 4.86 19.52 2.64
N ARG A 22 3.54 19.71 2.45
CA ARG A 22 3.01 20.13 1.15
C ARG A 22 3.54 21.48 0.71
N GLU A 23 3.60 22.47 1.60
CA GLU A 23 4.11 23.79 1.28
C GLU A 23 5.62 23.78 1.04
N ARG A 24 6.36 22.96 1.80
CA ARG A 24 7.78 22.71 1.56
C ARG A 24 8.01 22.14 0.16
N ALA A 25 7.23 21.14 -0.26
CA ALA A 25 7.32 20.57 -1.60
C ALA A 25 7.02 21.62 -2.69
N ARG A 26 6.03 22.50 -2.44
CA ARG A 26 5.69 23.63 -3.33
C ARG A 26 6.88 24.57 -3.50
N ALA A 27 7.52 24.96 -2.39
CA ALA A 27 8.67 25.85 -2.38
C ALA A 27 9.88 25.27 -3.14
N LEU A 28 9.99 23.93 -3.23
CA LEU A 28 11.01 23.21 -4.00
C LEU A 28 10.61 22.98 -5.47
N GLY A 29 9.45 23.45 -5.91
CA GLY A 29 8.99 23.40 -7.30
C GLY A 29 8.08 22.23 -7.67
N VAL A 30 7.60 21.46 -6.69
CA VAL A 30 6.56 20.42 -6.88
C VAL A 30 5.19 21.11 -6.93
N GLY A 31 4.71 21.31 -8.15
CA GLY A 31 3.48 22.05 -8.41
C GLY A 31 2.23 21.22 -8.15
N LEU A 32 2.31 19.88 -8.30
CA LEU A 32 1.19 18.96 -8.12
C LEU A 32 1.66 17.69 -7.42
N CYS A 33 0.88 17.22 -6.46
CA CYS A 33 0.98 15.90 -5.88
C CYS A 33 -0.22 15.03 -6.28
N VAL A 34 -0.04 13.71 -6.31
CA VAL A 34 -1.13 12.74 -6.40
C VAL A 34 -1.14 11.89 -5.12
N TYR A 35 -2.24 11.94 -4.39
CA TYR A 35 -2.44 11.16 -3.16
C TYR A 35 -3.20 9.87 -3.45
N PRO A 36 -2.58 8.69 -3.31
CA PRO A 36 -3.23 7.41 -3.53
C PRO A 36 -3.83 6.86 -2.24
N ALA A 37 -5.11 6.51 -2.25
CA ALA A 37 -5.69 5.72 -1.18
C ALA A 37 -5.40 4.23 -1.42
N VAL A 38 -4.99 3.54 -0.35
CA VAL A 38 -4.67 2.08 -0.37
C VAL A 38 -5.74 1.22 0.27
N GLU A 39 -6.66 1.81 1.03
CA GLU A 39 -7.85 1.16 1.56
C GLU A 39 -9.03 2.12 1.66
N ARG A 40 -10.25 1.57 1.76
CA ARG A 40 -11.49 2.34 1.85
C ARG A 40 -11.49 3.35 3.01
N ALA A 41 -10.82 3.01 4.13
CA ALA A 41 -10.75 3.88 5.29
C ALA A 41 -10.00 5.19 5.00
N ASN A 42 -9.04 5.20 4.07
CA ASN A 42 -8.30 6.41 3.69
C ASN A 42 -9.01 7.26 2.61
N PHE A 43 -10.12 6.79 2.01
CA PHE A 43 -10.70 7.47 0.84
C PHE A 43 -11.13 8.91 1.14
N ALA A 44 -11.77 9.12 2.30
CA ALA A 44 -12.21 10.44 2.72
C ALA A 44 -11.00 11.35 2.99
N ALA A 45 -10.03 10.87 3.79
CA ALA A 45 -8.84 11.62 4.16
C ALA A 45 -8.02 12.07 2.93
N VAL A 46 -7.74 11.15 2.01
CA VAL A 46 -7.00 11.43 0.78
C VAL A 46 -7.72 12.46 -0.11
N ARG A 47 -9.04 12.34 -0.28
CA ARG A 47 -9.84 13.29 -1.06
C ARG A 47 -9.86 14.68 -0.41
N GLU A 48 -10.06 14.74 0.90
CA GLU A 48 -10.12 15.99 1.65
C GLU A 48 -8.77 16.70 1.64
N LEU A 49 -7.67 15.96 1.79
CA LEU A 49 -6.33 16.51 1.68
C LEU A 49 -6.09 17.10 0.28
N ALA A 50 -6.38 16.35 -0.78
CA ALA A 50 -6.24 16.82 -2.16
C ALA A 50 -7.02 18.11 -2.42
N HIS A 51 -8.27 18.20 -1.95
CA HIS A 51 -9.06 19.41 -2.08
C HIS A 51 -8.49 20.60 -1.29
N ARG A 52 -8.00 20.36 -0.06
CA ARG A 52 -7.38 21.41 0.79
C ARG A 52 -6.11 21.98 0.15
N THR A 53 -5.33 21.15 -0.52
CA THR A 53 -4.01 21.54 -1.04
C THR A 53 -4.02 21.93 -2.52
N GLY A 54 -5.13 21.68 -3.22
CA GLY A 54 -5.26 21.91 -4.66
C GLY A 54 -4.57 20.83 -5.50
N ASP A 55 -4.48 19.62 -4.98
CA ASP A 55 -3.80 18.47 -5.59
C ASP A 55 -4.78 17.42 -6.12
N ALA A 56 -4.25 16.34 -6.69
CA ALA A 56 -5.01 15.23 -7.23
C ALA A 56 -5.04 14.04 -6.25
N TYR A 57 -6.01 13.15 -6.46
CA TYR A 57 -6.12 11.89 -5.70
C TYR A 57 -6.52 10.72 -6.59
N ALA A 58 -6.14 9.51 -6.16
CA ALA A 58 -6.55 8.25 -6.77
C ALA A 58 -7.15 7.32 -5.70
N LEU A 59 -8.35 6.79 -5.94
CA LEU A 59 -9.04 5.91 -4.99
C LEU A 59 -8.95 4.46 -5.46
N GLY A 60 -8.23 3.64 -4.70
CA GLY A 60 -8.05 2.21 -4.98
C GLY A 60 -7.93 1.39 -3.70
N ILE A 61 -8.05 0.07 -3.82
CA ILE A 61 -7.77 -0.84 -2.71
C ILE A 61 -6.54 -1.65 -3.10
N GLN A 62 -5.48 -1.57 -2.29
CA GLN A 62 -4.24 -2.28 -2.55
C GLN A 62 -4.45 -3.78 -2.35
N ALA A 63 -4.32 -4.55 -3.44
CA ALA A 63 -4.56 -5.99 -3.46
C ALA A 63 -3.65 -6.77 -2.49
N LEU A 64 -2.46 -6.23 -2.18
CA LEU A 64 -1.47 -6.89 -1.33
C LEU A 64 -1.53 -6.48 0.16
N ARG A 65 -2.58 -5.76 0.59
CA ARG A 65 -2.71 -5.44 2.02
C ARG A 65 -2.85 -6.75 2.78
N PRO A 66 -1.93 -7.10 3.72
CA PRO A 66 -2.10 -8.29 4.53
C PRO A 66 -3.48 -8.22 5.15
N ALA A 67 -4.29 -9.27 4.98
CA ALA A 67 -5.50 -9.41 5.79
C ALA A 67 -5.08 -9.16 7.23
N ALA A 68 -5.82 -8.31 7.96
CA ALA A 68 -5.50 -8.01 9.36
C ALA A 68 -5.12 -9.31 10.05
N ALA A 69 -3.84 -9.46 10.39
CA ALA A 69 -3.30 -10.75 10.78
C ALA A 69 -4.01 -11.13 12.08
N ARG A 70 -5.03 -11.99 11.98
CA ARG A 70 -5.57 -12.64 13.17
C ARG A 70 -4.43 -13.48 13.68
N ALA A 71 -3.88 -13.13 14.84
CA ALA A 71 -2.85 -13.92 15.49
C ALA A 71 -3.41 -15.34 15.67
N VAL A 72 -3.07 -16.24 14.77
CA VAL A 72 -3.19 -17.66 14.98
C VAL A 72 -2.02 -18.00 15.89
N ALA A 73 -2.33 -18.43 17.11
CA ALA A 73 -1.33 -19.04 17.96
C ALA A 73 -0.73 -20.21 17.18
N LEU A 74 0.55 -20.10 16.83
CA LEU A 74 1.31 -21.22 16.30
C LEU A 74 1.31 -22.28 17.41
N ALA A 75 0.61 -23.39 17.18
CA ALA A 75 0.81 -24.57 18.01
C ALA A 75 2.29 -24.96 17.94
N PRO A 76 2.92 -25.38 19.05
CA PRO A 76 4.30 -25.86 19.03
C PRO A 76 4.44 -26.95 17.97
N ALA A 77 5.42 -26.77 17.09
CA ALA A 77 5.65 -27.64 15.94
C ALA A 77 6.33 -28.94 16.39
N ASP A 78 5.54 -29.91 16.86
CA ASP A 78 6.02 -31.27 17.15
C ASP A 78 5.07 -32.33 16.58
N GLN A 79 4.86 -32.32 15.26
CA GLN A 79 4.41 -33.51 14.53
C GLN A 79 4.83 -33.44 13.06
N PRO A 80 5.64 -34.38 12.55
CA PRO A 80 5.85 -34.49 11.11
C PRO A 80 4.55 -34.91 10.44
N ALA A 81 4.11 -34.14 9.44
CA ALA A 81 2.97 -34.50 8.59
C ALA A 81 3.31 -35.79 7.83
N ALA A 82 2.79 -36.92 8.31
CA ALA A 82 2.85 -38.18 7.59
C ALA A 82 2.07 -38.02 6.26
N GLY A 83 2.79 -37.92 5.14
CA GLY A 83 2.18 -37.97 3.80
C GLY A 83 2.76 -37.05 2.73
N TRP A 84 3.72 -36.16 3.03
CA TRP A 84 4.33 -35.34 1.98
C TRP A 84 5.44 -36.11 1.25
N CYS A 85 5.24 -36.41 -0.04
CA CYS A 85 6.22 -37.04 -0.92
C CYS A 85 6.60 -36.05 -2.05
N PRO A 86 7.88 -35.67 -2.21
CA PRO A 86 8.30 -34.55 -3.07
C PRO A 86 8.36 -34.87 -4.58
N SER A 87 8.01 -36.07 -5.02
CA SER A 87 8.16 -36.49 -6.44
C SER A 87 6.97 -36.19 -7.35
N SER A 88 5.87 -35.61 -6.86
CA SER A 88 4.68 -35.34 -7.68
C SER A 88 4.75 -34.07 -8.53
N ALA A 89 5.87 -33.33 -8.52
CA ALA A 89 5.99 -32.03 -9.19
C ALA A 89 6.77 -32.04 -10.54
N ALA A 90 7.08 -33.20 -11.13
CA ALA A 90 7.78 -33.21 -12.42
C ALA A 90 7.34 -34.35 -13.36
N SER A 91 6.30 -34.08 -14.16
CA SER A 91 6.17 -34.67 -15.50
C SER A 91 5.23 -33.83 -16.37
N ASN A 92 5.76 -32.78 -16.99
CA ASN A 92 5.21 -32.26 -18.24
C ASN A 92 6.20 -32.61 -19.36
N THR A 93 5.75 -33.48 -20.27
CA THR A 93 6.39 -33.83 -21.53
C THR A 93 5.69 -33.08 -22.65
N GLU A 94 6.42 -32.26 -23.42
CA GLU A 94 6.12 -31.90 -24.83
C GLU A 94 7.51 -31.61 -25.46
N ALA A 95 8.04 -32.29 -26.49
CA ALA A 95 7.54 -32.69 -27.80
C ALA A 95 7.28 -31.50 -28.75
N SER A 96 8.33 -30.97 -29.37
CA SER A 96 8.46 -30.65 -30.81
C SER A 96 9.89 -30.21 -31.13
#